data_AF-A0A840BQY5-F1
#
_entry.id   AF-A0A840BQY5-F1
#
_cell.length_a   1.000
_cell.length_b   1.000
_cell.length_c   1.000
_cell.angle_alpha   90.00
_cell.angle_beta   90.00
_cell.angle_gamma   90.00
#
_symmetry.space_group_name_H-M   'P 1'
#
loop_
_entity.id
_entity.type
_entity.pdbx_description
1 polymer ?
#
loop_
_entity_poly.entity_id
_entity_poly.type
_entity_poly.pdbx_seq_one_letter_code
_entity_poly.pdbx_strand_id
1 'polypeptide(L)'
;MNPSNAPEASPLGKAVAYCDRYAPELLFPIPRSGKRAEIGIGADLPFTGHDLWNAYELSWLNPRGKPVVAIGTLTVPAASPNLIESKSLKLYFNSFNQTRFATLAEVEATIARDLSAAAGASVTVALQTLDQRPARPLGYPEGVLLDTLDIDIDTYEPAPLLLTAGGPVVEETLYSHLLKSNCLVTGQPDWGMVVIRYSGPAIDRAGLLRYICSFRTHNEFHEQCVERIFVDVTRQCHPQRLEVWARYTRRGGLDINPWRASEALPGPGNLGEIRQ
;
A
#
# COMPACT_ATOMS: atom_id res chain seq x y z
N MET A 1 -4.53 17.51 -17.50
CA MET A 1 -5.17 16.60 -16.52
C MET A 1 -6.60 16.39 -16.97
N ASN A 2 -7.00 15.15 -17.25
CA ASN A 2 -8.40 14.84 -17.55
C ASN A 2 -9.18 14.95 -16.22
N PRO A 3 -10.24 15.78 -16.11
CA PRO A 3 -10.96 15.97 -14.85
C PRO A 3 -11.67 14.70 -14.32
N SER A 4 -11.68 13.62 -15.10
CA SER A 4 -12.32 12.34 -14.75
C SER A 4 -11.60 11.52 -13.68
N ASN A 5 -10.31 11.77 -13.40
CA ASN A 5 -9.48 10.90 -12.53
C ASN A 5 -9.03 11.60 -11.25
N ALA A 6 -9.69 12.70 -10.87
CA ALA A 6 -9.42 13.39 -9.61
C ALA A 6 -9.89 12.52 -8.41
N PRO A 7 -9.19 12.50 -7.26
CA PRO A 7 -9.60 11.70 -6.09
C PRO A 7 -11.06 11.93 -5.65
N GLU A 8 -11.58 13.15 -5.81
CA GLU A 8 -12.96 13.52 -5.46
C GLU A 8 -14.01 12.85 -6.36
N ALA A 9 -13.62 12.48 -7.59
CA ALA A 9 -14.46 11.74 -8.52
C ALA A 9 -14.55 10.25 -8.18
N SER A 10 -13.68 9.72 -7.30
CA SER A 10 -13.71 8.33 -6.82
C SER A 10 -15.09 7.92 -6.26
N PRO A 11 -15.49 6.64 -6.39
CA PRO A 11 -16.68 6.11 -5.73
C PRO A 11 -16.53 6.05 -4.19
N LEU A 12 -15.34 6.24 -3.65
CA LEU A 12 -15.05 6.19 -2.21
C LEU A 12 -15.92 7.19 -1.42
N GLY A 13 -16.52 6.73 -0.32
CA GLY A 13 -17.51 7.48 0.46
C GLY A 13 -18.93 7.61 -0.13
N LYS A 14 -19.18 7.20 -1.38
CA LYS A 14 -20.49 7.33 -2.06
C LYS A 14 -21.34 6.06 -2.00
N ALA A 15 -22.68 6.16 -2.05
CA ALA A 15 -23.54 4.99 -2.26
C ALA A 15 -23.36 4.47 -3.71
N VAL A 16 -23.19 3.15 -3.87
CA VAL A 16 -23.02 2.52 -5.20
C VAL A 16 -23.96 1.32 -5.27
N ALA A 17 -24.67 1.18 -6.39
CA ALA A 17 -25.51 0.00 -6.65
C ALA A 17 -24.64 -1.24 -6.88
N TYR A 18 -25.09 -2.40 -6.38
CA TYR A 18 -24.41 -3.66 -6.61
C TYR A 18 -24.39 -4.01 -8.10
N CYS A 19 -23.23 -4.42 -8.61
CA CYS A 19 -23.07 -4.88 -9.99
C CYS A 19 -23.03 -6.41 -10.02
N ASP A 20 -23.99 -7.03 -10.72
CA ASP A 20 -24.15 -8.49 -10.82
C ASP A 20 -23.53 -9.07 -12.11
N ARG A 21 -22.73 -8.29 -12.81
CA ARG A 21 -22.04 -8.67 -14.05
C ARG A 21 -20.63 -8.14 -14.00
N TYR A 22 -19.70 -8.86 -14.63
CA TYR A 22 -18.32 -8.41 -14.77
C TYR A 22 -18.25 -7.02 -15.44
N ALA A 23 -17.54 -6.10 -14.78
CA ALA A 23 -17.52 -4.68 -15.12
C ALA A 23 -16.13 -4.07 -14.85
N PRO A 24 -15.16 -4.20 -15.80
CA PRO A 24 -13.82 -3.64 -15.66
C PRO A 24 -13.80 -2.11 -15.62
N GLU A 25 -14.81 -1.45 -16.18
CA GLU A 25 -14.99 0.01 -16.15
C GLU A 25 -15.20 0.58 -14.74
N LEU A 26 -15.44 -0.26 -13.74
CA LEU A 26 -15.53 0.16 -12.33
C LEU A 26 -14.17 0.56 -11.76
N LEU A 27 -13.05 0.12 -12.35
CA LEU A 27 -11.71 0.47 -11.91
C LEU A 27 -11.46 1.98 -12.06
N PHE A 28 -11.03 2.61 -10.98
CA PHE A 28 -10.75 4.04 -10.94
C PHE A 28 -9.25 4.28 -10.73
N PRO A 29 -8.50 4.59 -11.80
CA PRO A 29 -7.08 4.90 -11.69
C PRO A 29 -6.87 6.33 -11.16
N ILE A 30 -5.97 6.49 -10.19
CA ILE A 30 -5.58 7.80 -9.64
C ILE A 30 -4.13 8.08 -10.05
N PRO A 31 -3.85 9.19 -10.76
CA PRO A 31 -2.48 9.55 -11.13
C PRO A 31 -1.61 9.75 -9.90
N ARG A 32 -0.43 9.11 -9.87
CA ARG A 32 0.54 9.29 -8.77
C ARG A 32 1.19 10.67 -8.77
N SER A 33 1.31 11.28 -9.96
CA SER A 33 2.06 12.51 -10.18
C SER A 33 1.59 13.69 -9.34
N GLY A 34 0.28 13.86 -9.13
CA GLY A 34 -0.26 14.98 -8.35
C GLY A 34 0.28 15.01 -6.93
N LYS A 35 0.17 13.89 -6.22
CA LYS A 35 0.61 13.76 -4.83
C LYS A 35 2.12 13.61 -4.69
N ARG A 36 2.79 13.01 -5.69
CA ARG A 36 4.25 13.02 -5.80
C ARG A 36 4.82 14.43 -5.89
N ALA A 37 4.18 15.33 -6.65
CA ALA A 37 4.62 16.70 -6.77
C ALA A 37 4.57 17.46 -5.42
N GLU A 38 3.59 17.16 -4.55
CA GLU A 38 3.48 17.75 -3.20
C GLU A 38 4.69 17.43 -2.29
N ILE A 39 5.36 16.30 -2.54
CA ILE A 39 6.57 15.87 -1.82
C ILE A 39 7.85 16.02 -2.65
N GLY A 40 7.80 16.81 -3.73
CA GLY A 40 8.97 17.13 -4.54
C GLY A 40 9.47 16.01 -5.44
N ILE A 41 8.68 14.96 -5.66
CA ILE A 41 9.01 13.90 -6.62
C ILE A 41 8.60 14.33 -8.03
N GLY A 42 9.59 14.38 -8.93
CA GLY A 42 9.43 14.71 -10.33
C GLY A 42 9.16 13.50 -11.23
N ALA A 43 9.63 13.58 -12.48
CA ALA A 43 9.53 12.49 -13.45
C ALA A 43 10.46 11.31 -13.08
N ASP A 44 11.67 11.61 -12.63
CA ASP A 44 12.62 10.62 -12.14
C ASP A 44 12.28 10.26 -10.69
N LEU A 45 12.03 8.98 -10.45
CA LEU A 45 11.67 8.48 -9.12
C LEU A 45 12.93 8.30 -8.27
N PRO A 46 12.96 8.80 -7.02
CA PRO A 46 14.10 8.59 -6.11
C PRO A 46 14.12 7.17 -5.52
N PHE A 47 13.20 6.31 -5.94
CA PHE A 47 13.03 4.95 -5.44
C PHE A 47 12.61 3.99 -6.55
N THR A 48 12.89 2.71 -6.33
CA THR A 48 12.16 1.60 -6.92
C THR A 48 11.12 1.09 -5.92
N GLY A 49 10.18 0.24 -6.36
CA GLY A 49 9.21 -0.32 -5.43
C GLY A 49 7.95 -0.86 -6.07
N HIS A 50 7.01 -1.24 -5.22
CA HIS A 50 5.68 -1.68 -5.61
C HIS A 50 4.67 -1.46 -4.49
N ASP A 51 3.39 -1.50 -4.84
CA ASP A 51 2.27 -1.61 -3.92
C ASP A 51 1.76 -3.04 -3.99
N LEU A 52 1.96 -3.78 -2.90
CA LEU A 52 1.47 -5.15 -2.77
C LEU A 52 0.08 -5.13 -2.15
N TRP A 53 -0.89 -5.78 -2.78
CA TRP A 53 -2.25 -5.88 -2.29
C TRP A 53 -2.58 -7.33 -1.95
N ASN A 54 -3.29 -7.52 -0.83
CA ASN A 54 -3.95 -8.79 -0.55
C ASN A 54 -5.47 -8.62 -0.73
N ALA A 55 -6.06 -9.47 -1.55
CA ALA A 55 -7.50 -9.56 -1.77
C ALA A 55 -8.06 -10.81 -1.08
N TYR A 56 -8.88 -10.60 -0.06
CA TYR A 56 -9.38 -11.66 0.82
C TYR A 56 -10.77 -12.18 0.44
N GLU A 57 -11.49 -11.41 -0.35
CA GLU A 57 -12.91 -11.62 -0.66
C GLU A 57 -13.12 -11.86 -2.16
N LEU A 58 -12.21 -12.60 -2.83
CA LEU A 58 -12.37 -12.96 -4.24
C LEU A 58 -13.32 -14.14 -4.40
N SER A 59 -14.36 -13.95 -5.20
CA SER A 59 -15.33 -15.00 -5.51
C SER A 59 -15.89 -14.86 -6.94
N TRP A 60 -16.17 -15.99 -7.58
CA TRP A 60 -16.82 -16.05 -8.89
C TRP A 60 -17.59 -17.37 -9.07
N LEU A 61 -18.22 -17.58 -10.22
CA LEU A 61 -18.91 -18.83 -10.55
C LEU A 61 -18.09 -19.70 -11.50
N ASN A 62 -18.04 -21.01 -11.28
CA ASN A 62 -17.53 -21.93 -12.29
C ASN A 62 -18.53 -22.09 -13.46
N PRO A 63 -18.21 -22.85 -14.53
CA PRO A 63 -19.11 -23.01 -15.69
C PRO A 63 -20.48 -23.61 -15.35
N ARG A 64 -20.60 -24.32 -14.22
CA ARG A 64 -21.86 -24.90 -13.75
C ARG A 64 -22.63 -23.99 -12.79
N GLY A 65 -22.10 -22.81 -12.46
CA GLY A 65 -22.75 -21.82 -11.59
C GLY A 65 -22.49 -22.06 -10.11
N LYS A 66 -21.55 -22.94 -9.76
CA LYS A 66 -21.12 -23.14 -8.37
C LYS A 66 -20.11 -22.04 -8.01
N PRO A 67 -20.28 -21.35 -6.87
CA PRO A 67 -19.29 -20.40 -6.38
C PRO A 67 -17.90 -21.03 -6.15
N VAL A 68 -16.87 -20.26 -6.45
CA VAL A 68 -15.46 -20.53 -6.18
C VAL A 68 -14.92 -19.35 -5.39
N VAL A 69 -14.14 -19.63 -4.35
CA VAL A 69 -13.52 -18.61 -3.48
C VAL A 69 -12.01 -18.75 -3.49
N ALA A 70 -11.33 -17.61 -3.50
CA ALA A 70 -9.88 -17.53 -3.51
C ALA A 70 -9.37 -16.33 -2.69
N ILE A 71 -8.08 -16.35 -2.42
CA ILE A 71 -7.32 -15.15 -2.06
C ILE A 71 -6.45 -14.73 -3.25
N GLY A 72 -6.15 -13.45 -3.33
CA GLY A 72 -5.32 -12.89 -4.39
C GLY A 72 -4.18 -12.06 -3.81
N THR A 73 -3.01 -12.16 -4.44
CA THR A 73 -1.89 -11.23 -4.25
C THR A 73 -1.69 -10.44 -5.53
N LEU A 74 -1.67 -9.11 -5.44
CA LEU A 74 -1.49 -8.22 -6.58
C LEU A 74 -0.26 -7.35 -6.35
N THR A 75 0.56 -7.15 -7.36
CA THR A 75 1.75 -6.29 -7.28
C THR A 75 1.66 -5.21 -8.35
N VAL A 76 1.39 -3.97 -7.91
CA VAL A 76 1.36 -2.79 -8.78
C VAL A 76 2.71 -2.09 -8.71
N PRO A 77 3.47 -1.93 -9.80
CA PRO A 77 4.77 -1.26 -9.75
C PRO A 77 4.65 0.18 -9.24
N ALA A 78 5.59 0.63 -8.40
CA ALA A 78 5.61 2.04 -7.97
C ALA A 78 5.87 2.99 -9.15
N ALA A 79 6.49 2.49 -10.22
CA ALA A 79 6.69 3.22 -11.47
C ALA A 79 5.40 3.35 -12.33
N SER A 80 4.28 2.72 -11.95
CA SER A 80 3.03 2.86 -12.70
C SER A 80 2.56 4.33 -12.69
N PRO A 81 2.06 4.87 -13.82
CA PRO A 81 1.48 6.21 -13.86
C PRO A 81 0.35 6.42 -12.84
N ASN A 82 -0.45 5.37 -12.62
CA ASN A 82 -1.60 5.41 -11.73
C ASN A 82 -1.50 4.36 -10.62
N LEU A 83 -1.98 4.72 -9.44
CA LEU A 83 -2.42 3.75 -8.43
C LEU A 83 -3.89 3.37 -8.69
N ILE A 84 -4.36 2.27 -8.09
CA ILE A 84 -5.75 1.82 -8.19
C ILE A 84 -6.50 2.21 -6.92
N GLU A 85 -7.63 2.90 -7.05
CA GLU A 85 -8.41 3.30 -5.88
C GLU A 85 -9.09 2.08 -5.23
N SER A 86 -8.89 1.91 -3.91
CA SER A 86 -9.29 0.71 -3.15
C SER A 86 -10.76 0.31 -3.26
N LYS A 87 -11.70 1.25 -3.21
CA LYS A 87 -13.13 0.94 -3.32
C LYS A 87 -13.51 0.58 -4.75
N SER A 88 -12.95 1.27 -5.74
CA SER A 88 -13.11 0.91 -7.14
C SER A 88 -12.66 -0.54 -7.40
N LEU A 89 -11.52 -0.94 -6.81
CA LEU A 89 -11.01 -2.31 -6.89
C LEU A 89 -11.95 -3.32 -6.20
N LYS A 90 -12.49 -2.98 -5.04
CA LYS A 90 -13.50 -3.81 -4.37
C LYS A 90 -14.74 -4.00 -5.24
N LEU A 91 -15.26 -2.93 -5.83
CA LEU A 91 -16.44 -2.97 -6.68
C LEU A 91 -16.17 -3.79 -7.95
N TYR A 92 -14.98 -3.63 -8.54
CA TYR A 92 -14.50 -4.46 -9.63
C TYR A 92 -14.51 -5.94 -9.24
N PHE A 93 -13.94 -6.33 -8.09
CA PHE A 93 -14.00 -7.73 -7.64
C PHE A 93 -15.41 -8.23 -7.36
N ASN A 94 -16.29 -7.41 -6.79
CA ASN A 94 -17.70 -7.79 -6.60
C ASN A 94 -18.41 -8.12 -7.91
N SER A 95 -18.00 -7.50 -9.03
CA SER A 95 -18.53 -7.78 -10.36
C SER A 95 -18.26 -9.23 -10.83
N PHE A 96 -17.29 -9.91 -10.22
CA PHE A 96 -16.97 -11.32 -10.50
C PHE A 96 -17.93 -12.29 -9.82
N ASN A 97 -18.59 -11.90 -8.72
CA ASN A 97 -19.35 -12.79 -7.85
C ASN A 97 -20.42 -13.61 -8.59
N GLN A 98 -21.06 -13.01 -9.59
CA GLN A 98 -22.10 -13.64 -10.42
C GLN A 98 -21.62 -13.97 -11.85
N THR A 99 -20.33 -13.76 -12.12
CA THR A 99 -19.72 -13.99 -13.43
C THR A 99 -19.14 -15.40 -13.50
N ARG A 100 -19.35 -16.09 -14.63
CA ARG A 100 -18.81 -17.42 -14.88
C ARG A 100 -17.44 -17.34 -15.53
N PHE A 101 -16.47 -18.04 -14.95
CA PHE A 101 -15.15 -18.27 -15.54
C PHE A 101 -14.88 -19.77 -15.64
N ALA A 102 -14.16 -20.19 -16.68
CA ALA A 102 -13.85 -21.59 -16.90
C ALA A 102 -12.78 -22.10 -15.94
N THR A 103 -11.75 -21.29 -15.68
CA THR A 103 -10.56 -21.71 -14.92
C THR A 103 -10.04 -20.60 -14.01
N LEU A 104 -9.26 -20.96 -13.00
CA LEU A 104 -8.54 -20.01 -12.15
C LEU A 104 -7.58 -19.10 -12.97
N ALA A 105 -6.88 -19.69 -13.94
CA ALA A 105 -5.94 -18.97 -14.80
C ALA A 105 -6.62 -17.90 -15.66
N GLU A 106 -7.86 -18.14 -16.09
CA GLU A 106 -8.66 -17.14 -16.80
C GLU A 106 -9.01 -15.93 -15.92
N VAL A 107 -9.36 -16.18 -14.65
CA VAL A 107 -9.63 -15.11 -13.67
C VAL A 107 -8.35 -14.32 -13.41
N GLU A 108 -7.23 -15.00 -13.18
CA GLU A 108 -5.92 -14.37 -12.94
C GLU A 108 -5.50 -13.48 -14.12
N ALA A 109 -5.59 -14.00 -15.36
CA ALA A 109 -5.26 -13.25 -16.57
C ALA A 109 -6.20 -12.06 -16.81
N THR A 110 -7.49 -12.22 -16.49
CA THR A 110 -8.49 -11.14 -16.58
C THR A 110 -8.12 -9.99 -15.64
N ILE A 111 -7.88 -10.30 -14.36
CA ILE A 111 -7.49 -9.31 -13.35
C ILE A 111 -6.17 -8.65 -13.74
N ALA A 112 -5.17 -9.42 -14.15
CA ALA A 112 -3.87 -8.87 -14.55
C ALA A 112 -3.99 -7.89 -15.71
N ARG A 113 -4.77 -8.24 -16.75
CA ARG A 113 -5.01 -7.37 -17.91
C ARG A 113 -5.68 -6.05 -17.48
N ASP A 114 -6.77 -6.12 -16.74
CA ASP A 114 -7.58 -4.94 -16.43
C ASP A 114 -6.86 -4.00 -15.46
N LEU A 115 -6.20 -4.56 -14.43
CA LEU A 115 -5.40 -3.77 -13.50
C LEU A 115 -4.18 -3.16 -14.20
N SER A 116 -3.56 -3.86 -15.15
CA SER A 116 -2.46 -3.30 -15.94
C SER A 116 -2.91 -2.12 -16.80
N ALA A 117 -4.08 -2.24 -17.42
CA ALA A 117 -4.68 -1.16 -18.20
C ALA A 117 -4.99 0.07 -17.33
N ALA A 118 -5.55 -0.13 -16.14
CA ALA A 118 -5.85 0.96 -15.21
C ALA A 118 -4.57 1.61 -14.64
N ALA A 119 -3.60 0.79 -14.20
CA ALA A 119 -2.34 1.26 -13.64
C ALA A 119 -1.46 1.98 -14.68
N GLY A 120 -1.56 1.59 -15.96
CA GLY A 120 -0.68 2.02 -17.03
C GLY A 120 0.69 1.33 -17.02
N ALA A 121 0.80 0.19 -16.33
CA ALA A 121 2.00 -0.63 -16.22
C ALA A 121 1.62 -2.08 -15.92
N SER A 122 2.52 -3.04 -16.18
CA SER A 122 2.25 -4.46 -15.92
C SER A 122 2.02 -4.75 -14.44
N VAL A 123 0.84 -5.25 -14.09
CA VAL A 123 0.46 -5.69 -12.74
C VAL A 123 0.56 -7.21 -12.67
N THR A 124 1.26 -7.73 -11.66
CA THR A 124 1.34 -9.17 -11.40
C THR A 124 0.17 -9.59 -10.50
N VAL A 125 -0.43 -10.74 -10.80
CA VAL A 125 -1.56 -11.31 -10.04
C VAL A 125 -1.25 -12.77 -9.76
N ALA A 126 -1.48 -13.21 -8.53
CA ALA A 126 -1.41 -14.61 -8.15
C ALA A 126 -2.64 -14.97 -7.31
N LEU A 127 -3.40 -15.98 -7.75
CA LEU A 127 -4.61 -16.42 -7.06
C LEU A 127 -4.44 -17.82 -6.46
N GLN A 128 -5.02 -18.03 -5.28
CA GLN A 128 -5.05 -19.33 -4.62
C GLN A 128 -6.45 -19.64 -4.11
N THR A 129 -7.02 -20.76 -4.56
CA THR A 129 -8.33 -21.21 -4.07
C THR A 129 -8.22 -21.79 -2.67
N LEU A 130 -9.26 -21.65 -1.85
CA LEU A 130 -9.16 -22.03 -0.43
C LEU A 130 -9.02 -23.55 -0.20
N ASP A 131 -9.39 -24.39 -1.16
CA ASP A 131 -9.14 -25.84 -1.12
C ASP A 131 -7.66 -26.20 -1.19
N GLN A 132 -6.82 -25.29 -1.73
CA GLN A 132 -5.36 -25.40 -1.70
C GLN A 132 -4.77 -25.10 -0.31
N ARG A 133 -5.60 -24.66 0.64
CA ARG A 133 -5.21 -24.27 2.01
C ARG A 133 -4.05 -23.27 2.00
N PRO A 134 -4.21 -22.11 1.33
CA PRO A 134 -3.14 -21.13 1.26
C PRO A 134 -2.71 -20.70 2.66
N ALA A 135 -1.40 -20.64 2.89
CA ALA A 135 -0.81 -20.20 4.14
C ALA A 135 -0.36 -18.73 3.99
N ARG A 136 -0.79 -17.88 4.92
CA ARG A 136 -0.27 -16.52 5.05
C ARG A 136 0.56 -16.45 6.33
N PRO A 137 1.90 -16.36 6.24
CA PRO A 137 2.73 -16.24 7.42
C PRO A 137 2.43 -14.90 8.09
N LEU A 138 2.26 -14.92 9.41
CA LEU A 138 2.12 -13.71 10.22
C LEU A 138 3.38 -13.53 11.07
N GLY A 139 3.78 -12.29 11.28
CA GLY A 139 4.93 -12.00 12.12
C GLY A 139 5.35 -10.54 12.12
N TYR A 140 6.53 -10.31 12.66
CA TYR A 140 7.17 -9.00 12.76
C TYR A 140 8.50 -9.02 12.02
N PRO A 141 8.96 -7.87 11.50
CA PRO A 141 10.29 -7.78 10.93
C PRO A 141 11.34 -8.07 12.01
N GLU A 142 12.46 -8.66 11.59
CA GLU A 142 13.66 -8.71 12.42
C GLU A 142 14.26 -7.29 12.50
N GLY A 143 14.20 -6.67 13.68
CA GLY A 143 14.61 -5.29 13.88
C GLY A 143 14.28 -4.77 15.28
N VAL A 144 14.39 -3.47 15.47
CA VAL A 144 14.13 -2.79 16.75
C VAL A 144 12.75 -2.14 16.72
N LEU A 145 11.91 -2.54 17.69
CA LEU A 145 10.62 -1.93 17.94
C LEU A 145 10.79 -0.57 18.61
N LEU A 146 10.29 0.50 17.98
CA LEU A 146 10.34 1.85 18.51
C LEU A 146 9.27 2.12 19.58
N ASP A 147 8.15 1.40 19.53
CA ASP A 147 6.94 1.70 20.30
C ASP A 147 7.08 1.62 21.83
N THR A 148 8.20 1.08 22.31
CA THR A 148 8.50 0.96 23.75
C THR A 148 9.20 2.19 24.34
N LEU A 149 9.56 3.17 23.50
CA LEU A 149 10.17 4.42 23.95
C LEU A 149 9.18 5.25 24.79
N ASP A 150 9.62 5.65 25.97
CA ASP A 150 8.89 6.54 26.87
C ASP A 150 9.20 8.00 26.51
N ILE A 151 8.35 8.60 25.66
CA ILE A 151 8.53 9.95 25.13
C ILE A 151 7.20 10.70 25.01
N ASP A 152 7.25 12.02 25.19
CA ASP A 152 6.12 12.90 24.90
C ASP A 152 5.91 13.06 23.38
N ILE A 153 4.63 13.04 22.98
CA ILE A 153 4.17 13.31 21.62
C ILE A 153 3.22 14.52 21.67
N ASP A 154 3.56 15.60 20.99
CA ASP A 154 2.80 16.87 20.96
C ASP A 154 2.45 17.34 19.54
N THR A 155 2.91 16.62 18.52
CA THR A 155 2.76 16.96 17.10
C THR A 155 2.02 15.84 16.37
N TYR A 156 0.94 16.20 15.66
CA TYR A 156 0.05 15.23 14.97
C TYR A 156 -0.20 15.52 13.49
N GLU A 157 0.59 16.43 12.92
CA GLU A 157 0.71 16.65 11.47
C GLU A 157 2.14 16.37 11.01
N PRO A 158 2.39 15.84 9.79
CA PRO A 158 3.70 15.41 9.34
C PRO A 158 4.79 16.47 9.54
N ALA A 159 5.76 16.16 10.40
CA ALA A 159 6.79 17.10 10.83
C ALA A 159 8.20 16.54 10.54
N PRO A 160 8.70 16.67 9.30
CA PRO A 160 9.98 16.07 8.89
C PRO A 160 11.19 16.60 9.67
N LEU A 161 11.09 17.79 10.28
CA LEU A 161 12.17 18.36 11.10
C LEU A 161 12.43 17.58 12.41
N LEU A 162 11.53 16.65 12.79
CA LEU A 162 11.76 15.73 13.90
C LEU A 162 12.77 14.63 13.55
N LEU A 163 13.05 14.41 12.27
CA LEU A 163 14.02 13.44 11.80
C LEU A 163 15.42 14.03 11.90
N THR A 164 16.28 13.39 12.67
CA THR A 164 17.70 13.71 12.74
C THR A 164 18.51 12.43 12.68
N ALA A 165 19.74 12.51 12.18
CA ALA A 165 20.67 11.40 12.17
C ALA A 165 22.10 11.90 12.43
N GLY A 166 22.91 11.08 13.08
CA GLY A 166 24.28 11.42 13.42
C GLY A 166 25.01 10.25 14.08
N GLY A 167 26.29 10.46 14.40
CA GLY A 167 27.12 9.42 15.02
C GLY A 167 27.60 8.38 14.00
N PRO A 168 27.81 7.10 14.42
CA PRO A 168 28.40 6.09 13.57
C PRO A 168 27.46 5.69 12.42
N VAL A 169 28.06 5.19 11.34
CA VAL A 169 27.31 4.51 10.28
C VAL A 169 26.85 3.15 10.82
N VAL A 170 25.57 2.87 10.68
CA VAL A 170 24.93 1.62 11.10
C VAL A 170 24.20 0.99 9.92
N GLU A 171 23.88 -0.30 10.06
CA GLU A 171 22.89 -0.98 9.23
C GLU A 171 21.89 -1.63 10.17
N GLU A 172 20.66 -1.13 10.17
CA GLU A 172 19.62 -1.61 11.09
C GLU A 172 18.22 -1.54 10.46
N THR A 173 17.29 -2.26 11.09
CA THR A 173 15.86 -2.21 10.78
C THR A 173 15.13 -1.66 11.99
N LEU A 174 14.39 -0.57 11.82
CA LEU A 174 13.53 0.05 12.82
C LEU A 174 12.08 -0.12 12.39
N TYR A 175 11.17 -0.37 13.33
CA TYR A 175 9.75 -0.48 12.99
C TYR A 175 8.83 0.01 14.11
N SER A 176 7.60 0.33 13.72
CA SER A 176 6.55 0.80 14.61
C SER A 176 5.18 0.28 14.16
N HIS A 177 4.34 -0.11 15.11
CA HIS A 177 2.93 -0.46 14.89
C HIS A 177 1.99 0.76 15.01
N LEU A 178 2.54 1.93 15.33
CA LEU A 178 1.79 3.14 15.66
C LEU A 178 1.48 4.03 14.45
N LEU A 179 1.85 3.63 13.23
CA LEU A 179 1.47 4.36 12.04
C LEU A 179 -0.06 4.36 11.90
N LYS A 180 -0.61 5.56 12.00
CA LYS A 180 -2.02 5.85 11.74
C LYS A 180 -2.10 7.11 10.91
N SER A 181 -2.90 7.09 9.86
CA SER A 181 -3.29 8.28 9.09
C SER A 181 -4.82 8.30 8.93
N ASN A 182 -5.34 9.18 8.09
CA ASN A 182 -6.74 9.24 7.71
C ASN A 182 -6.83 9.11 6.19
N CYS A 183 -7.86 8.40 5.75
CA CYS A 183 -8.10 8.22 4.33
C CYS A 183 -8.53 9.55 3.70
N LEU A 184 -7.78 10.01 2.71
CA LEU A 184 -7.97 11.30 2.03
C LEU A 184 -9.42 11.59 1.59
N VAL A 185 -10.17 10.57 1.17
CA VAL A 185 -11.52 10.75 0.62
C VAL A 185 -12.62 10.61 1.69
N THR A 186 -12.41 9.79 2.72
CA THR A 186 -13.47 9.46 3.70
C THR A 186 -13.25 10.05 5.10
N GLY A 187 -12.02 10.48 5.41
CA GLY A 187 -11.61 10.84 6.76
C GLY A 187 -11.53 9.67 7.75
N GLN A 188 -11.82 8.43 7.31
CA GLN A 188 -11.77 7.25 8.19
C GLN A 188 -10.33 6.90 8.56
N PRO A 189 -10.07 6.34 9.75
CA PRO A 189 -8.71 6.07 10.25
C PRO A 189 -8.04 4.87 9.56
N ASP A 190 -6.85 5.08 9.04
CA ASP A 190 -5.98 4.05 8.47
C ASP A 190 -4.97 3.58 9.52
N TRP A 191 -4.75 2.28 9.61
CA TRP A 191 -3.85 1.67 10.60
C TRP A 191 -2.81 0.83 9.91
N GLY A 192 -1.55 0.93 10.33
CA GLY A 192 -0.49 0.11 9.77
C GLY A 192 0.71 -0.07 10.69
N MET A 193 1.53 -1.04 10.31
CA MET A 193 2.93 -1.09 10.73
C MET A 193 3.77 -0.40 9.67
N VAL A 194 4.81 0.32 10.07
CA VAL A 194 5.85 0.85 9.18
C VAL A 194 7.19 0.27 9.57
N VAL A 195 8.01 -0.02 8.56
CA VAL A 195 9.38 -0.50 8.73
C VAL A 195 10.31 0.36 7.89
N ILE A 196 11.42 0.73 8.50
CA ILE A 196 12.50 1.52 7.91
C ILE A 196 13.77 0.71 8.08
N ARG A 197 14.29 0.16 6.99
CA ARG A 197 15.60 -0.49 6.95
C ARG A 197 16.56 0.43 6.23
N TYR A 198 17.71 0.69 6.83
CA TYR A 198 18.65 1.64 6.24
C TYR A 198 20.10 1.29 6.58
N SER A 199 21.00 1.84 5.77
CA SER A 199 22.43 1.95 6.08
C SER A 199 22.84 3.43 5.98
N GLY A 200 23.50 3.96 6.99
CA GLY A 200 23.88 5.38 7.06
C GLY A 200 24.11 5.87 8.48
N PRO A 201 24.24 7.20 8.70
CA PRO A 201 24.32 7.78 10.04
C PRO A 201 23.13 7.34 10.90
N ALA A 202 23.38 6.99 12.16
CA ALA A 202 22.33 6.47 13.04
C ALA A 202 21.18 7.49 13.21
N ILE A 203 19.96 7.06 12.89
CA ILE A 203 18.75 7.88 13.03
C ILE A 203 18.37 7.99 14.51
N ASP A 204 18.04 9.20 14.96
CA ASP A 204 17.50 9.41 16.31
C ASP A 204 16.14 8.71 16.44
N ARG A 205 16.09 7.66 17.26
CA ARG A 205 14.92 6.80 17.42
C ARG A 205 13.72 7.53 18.02
N ALA A 206 13.97 8.48 18.93
CA ALA A 206 12.90 9.25 19.55
C ALA A 206 12.27 10.24 18.55
N GLY A 207 13.11 10.97 17.79
CA GLY A 207 12.67 11.82 16.69
C GLY A 207 11.92 11.07 15.60
N LEU A 208 12.40 9.88 15.22
CA LEU A 208 11.71 9.01 14.27
C LEU A 208 10.34 8.55 14.77
N LEU A 209 10.22 8.14 16.04
CA LEU A 209 8.93 7.76 16.60
C LEU A 209 7.94 8.94 16.63
N ARG A 210 8.40 10.14 17.01
CA ARG A 210 7.57 11.36 16.95
C ARG A 210 7.12 11.66 15.52
N TYR A 211 8.02 11.52 14.55
CA TYR A 211 7.69 11.68 13.12
C TYR A 211 6.63 10.67 12.67
N ILE A 212 6.75 9.38 13.00
CA ILE A 212 5.74 8.36 12.67
C ILE A 212 4.38 8.71 13.30
N CYS A 213 4.37 9.09 14.59
CA CYS A 213 3.15 9.52 15.29
C CYS A 213 2.55 10.82 14.72
N SER A 214 3.34 11.65 14.05
CA SER A 214 2.87 12.90 13.44
C SER A 214 1.94 12.69 12.24
N PHE A 215 1.79 11.47 11.72
CA PHE A 215 0.81 11.17 10.68
C PHE A 215 -0.63 11.06 11.22
N ARG A 216 -0.83 11.07 12.55
CA ARG A 216 -2.08 10.63 13.21
C ARG A 216 -3.34 11.33 12.71
N THR A 217 -3.30 12.61 12.40
CA THR A 217 -4.46 13.36 11.85
C THR A 217 -4.34 13.64 10.35
N HIS A 218 -3.24 13.21 9.72
CA HIS A 218 -2.94 13.50 8.33
C HIS A 218 -3.83 12.74 7.35
N ASN A 219 -4.29 13.41 6.30
CA ASN A 219 -5.13 12.84 5.25
C ASN A 219 -4.29 12.49 4.02
N GLU A 220 -4.09 11.20 3.74
CA GLU A 220 -3.22 10.76 2.65
C GLU A 220 -3.51 9.31 2.24
N PHE A 221 -3.17 8.91 1.01
CA PHE A 221 -3.23 7.50 0.61
C PHE A 221 -2.06 6.70 1.19
N HIS A 222 -2.23 5.39 1.36
CA HIS A 222 -1.22 4.52 2.00
C HIS A 222 0.11 4.58 1.24
N GLU A 223 0.04 4.51 -0.09
CA GLU A 223 1.16 4.62 -1.02
C GLU A 223 1.92 5.93 -0.82
N GLN A 224 1.19 7.02 -0.62
CA GLN A 224 1.75 8.36 -0.49
C GLN A 224 2.38 8.58 0.88
N CYS A 225 1.81 8.05 1.96
CA CYS A 225 2.46 8.07 3.26
C CYS A 225 3.83 7.40 3.21
N VAL A 226 3.94 6.23 2.56
CA VAL A 226 5.23 5.53 2.42
C VAL A 226 6.21 6.31 1.53
N GLU A 227 5.74 6.91 0.43
CA GLU A 227 6.59 7.77 -0.41
C GLU A 227 7.09 9.01 0.34
N ARG A 228 6.23 9.65 1.16
CA ARG A 228 6.58 10.79 2.01
C ARG A 228 7.63 10.40 3.05
N ILE A 229 7.42 9.30 3.78
CA ILE A 229 8.39 8.80 4.76
C ILE A 229 9.73 8.53 4.09
N PHE A 230 9.73 7.91 2.90
CA PHE A 230 10.95 7.66 2.15
C PHE A 230 11.70 8.97 1.81
N VAL A 231 10.98 9.96 1.26
CA VAL A 231 11.57 11.25 0.87
C VAL A 231 12.08 12.03 2.08
N ASP A 232 11.30 12.10 3.15
CA ASP A 232 11.65 12.84 4.36
C ASP A 232 12.87 12.23 5.05
N VAL A 233 12.92 10.90 5.20
CA VAL A 233 14.08 10.20 5.76
C VAL A 233 15.30 10.38 4.86
N THR A 234 15.14 10.27 3.53
CA THR A 234 16.24 10.51 2.58
C THR A 234 16.82 11.91 2.75
N ARG A 235 15.95 12.93 2.83
CA ARG A 235 16.35 14.34 2.90
C ARG A 235 16.94 14.74 4.25
N GLN A 236 16.42 14.21 5.35
CA GLN A 236 16.84 14.62 6.69
C GLN A 236 17.99 13.77 7.22
N CYS A 237 17.95 12.46 6.98
CA CYS A 237 18.89 11.50 7.57
C CYS A 237 20.03 11.10 6.62
N HIS A 238 19.92 11.42 5.32
CA HIS A 238 20.94 11.13 4.31
C HIS A 238 21.50 9.69 4.35
N PRO A 239 20.63 8.65 4.41
CA PRO A 239 21.09 7.27 4.39
C PRO A 239 21.76 6.94 3.05
N GLN A 240 22.74 6.05 3.10
CA GLN A 240 23.38 5.48 1.91
C GLN A 240 22.46 4.49 1.20
N ARG A 241 21.69 3.73 1.98
CA ARG A 241 20.64 2.81 1.48
C ARG A 241 19.40 2.96 2.34
N LEU A 242 18.22 2.94 1.73
CA LEU A 242 16.94 3.05 2.43
C LEU A 242 15.90 2.15 1.79
N GLU A 243 15.19 1.41 2.63
CA GLU A 243 13.93 0.73 2.32
C GLU A 243 12.87 1.19 3.32
N VAL A 244 11.70 1.57 2.82
CA VAL A 244 10.52 1.88 3.64
C VAL A 244 9.37 1.03 3.12
N TRP A 245 8.73 0.27 4.01
CA TRP A 245 7.44 -0.34 3.69
C TRP A 245 6.46 -0.20 4.83
N ALA A 246 5.18 -0.23 4.45
CA ALA A 246 4.09 -0.32 5.41
C ALA A 246 3.22 -1.54 5.15
N ARG A 247 2.58 -2.02 6.20
CA ARG A 247 1.60 -3.11 6.19
C ARG A 247 0.31 -2.56 6.81
N TYR A 248 -0.62 -2.09 5.98
CA TYR A 248 -1.88 -1.53 6.45
C TYR A 248 -2.92 -2.61 6.70
N THR A 249 -3.84 -2.35 7.63
CA THR A 249 -5.01 -3.20 7.87
C THR A 249 -5.98 -3.12 6.69
N ARG A 250 -6.73 -4.19 6.43
CA ARG A 250 -7.67 -4.23 5.31
C ARG A 250 -8.85 -3.27 5.47
N ARG A 251 -9.35 -2.76 4.35
CA ARG A 251 -10.65 -2.09 4.22
C ARG A 251 -11.46 -2.75 3.12
N GLY A 252 -12.66 -3.20 3.48
CA GLY A 252 -13.58 -3.82 2.52
C GLY A 252 -12.98 -5.02 1.78
N GLY A 253 -12.24 -5.87 2.49
CA GLY A 253 -11.66 -7.10 1.93
C GLY A 253 -10.32 -6.93 1.22
N LEU A 254 -9.71 -5.74 1.26
CA LEU A 254 -8.45 -5.42 0.58
C LEU A 254 -7.48 -4.73 1.54
N ASP A 255 -6.22 -5.16 1.58
CA ASP A 255 -5.13 -4.38 2.20
C ASP A 255 -4.12 -3.90 1.15
N ILE A 256 -3.34 -2.88 1.53
CA ILE A 256 -2.31 -2.25 0.70
C ILE A 256 -1.01 -2.24 1.50
N ASN A 257 0.08 -2.63 0.86
CA ASN A 257 1.39 -2.77 1.47
C ASN A 257 2.43 -2.11 0.55
N PRO A 258 2.54 -0.77 0.58
CA PRO A 258 3.52 -0.07 -0.24
C PRO A 258 4.94 -0.33 0.26
N TRP A 259 5.86 -0.56 -0.66
CA TRP A 259 7.30 -0.63 -0.40
C TRP A 259 8.06 0.26 -1.39
N ARG A 260 9.05 0.98 -0.88
CA ARG A 260 9.93 1.90 -1.63
C ARG A 260 11.37 1.65 -1.19
N ALA A 261 12.30 1.61 -2.14
CA ALA A 261 13.72 1.34 -1.89
C ALA A 261 14.63 2.21 -2.77
N SER A 262 15.78 2.62 -2.25
CA SER A 262 16.78 3.42 -2.97
C SER A 262 17.51 2.63 -4.06
N GLU A 263 17.51 1.29 -3.97
CA GLU A 263 18.15 0.37 -4.91
C GLU A 263 17.16 -0.69 -5.37
N ALA A 264 17.45 -1.34 -6.50
CA ALA A 264 16.66 -2.48 -6.98
C ALA A 264 16.98 -3.74 -6.16
N LEU A 265 16.30 -3.89 -5.03
CA LEU A 265 16.43 -5.03 -4.12
C LEU A 265 15.26 -6.01 -4.29
N PRO A 266 15.42 -7.29 -3.89
CA PRO A 266 14.27 -8.13 -3.65
C PRO A 266 13.44 -7.52 -2.51
N GLY A 267 12.24 -7.03 -2.83
CA GLY A 267 11.37 -6.40 -1.84
C GLY A 267 10.96 -7.37 -0.71
N PRO A 268 10.40 -6.86 0.39
CA PRO A 268 10.01 -7.67 1.53
C PRO A 268 8.97 -8.71 1.10
N GLY A 269 9.14 -9.96 1.55
CA GLY A 269 8.13 -11.02 1.35
C GLY A 269 6.76 -10.62 1.91
N ASN A 270 5.71 -11.35 1.55
CA ASN A 270 4.33 -11.06 1.99
C ASN A 270 4.03 -11.57 3.42
N LEU A 271 4.88 -11.21 4.39
CA LEU A 271 4.62 -11.47 5.81
C LEU A 271 3.52 -10.52 6.28
N GLY A 272 2.42 -11.07 6.79
CA GLY A 272 1.32 -10.31 7.34
C GLY A 272 1.62 -9.82 8.76
N GLU A 273 1.27 -8.57 9.06
CA GLU A 273 1.19 -8.10 10.44
C GLU A 273 -0.11 -8.61 11.09
N ILE A 274 -0.10 -8.81 12.41
CA ILE A 274 -1.18 -9.52 13.14
C ILE A 274 -2.58 -8.87 13.02
N ARG A 275 -2.66 -7.58 12.71
CA ARG A 275 -3.92 -6.82 12.55
C ARG A 275 -4.43 -6.83 11.10
N GLN A 276 -3.68 -7.36 10.14
CA GLN A 276 -4.03 -7.29 8.71
C GLN A 276 -5.16 -8.20 8.29
#